data_AF-A0A5N9I4A2-F1
#
_entry.id   AF-A0A5N9I4A2-F1
#
_cell.length_a   1.000
_cell.length_b   1.000
_cell.length_c   1.000
_cell.angle_alpha   90.00
_cell.angle_beta   90.00
_cell.angle_gamma   90.00
#
_symmetry.space_group_name_H-M   'P 1'
#
loop_
_entity.id
_entity.type
_entity.pdbx_description
1 polymer ?
#
loop_
_entity_poly.entity_id
_entity_poly.type
_entity_poly.pdbx_seq_one_letter_code
_entity_poly.pdbx_strand_id
1 'polypeptide(L)'
;MKGQLELLINNLGSSYQTLVRLGLVEKHSIRASEYEDTDTLEIESIPGLELIFEPDSCRFETIYIRLRNDPDCDLPLYSAPLPKPLCLINNRHATINHLGGPLYSGEADPTNQILARDTFQLDQHLHHAASLSLYYGADLKPNTIVISLLDASI
;
A
#
# COMPACT_ATOMS: atom_id res chain seq x y z
N MET A 1 21.99 -0.07 -0.44
CA MET A 1 21.13 -0.25 -1.63
C MET A 1 19.70 -0.13 -1.15
N LYS A 2 18.88 0.74 -1.76
CA LYS A 2 17.44 0.81 -1.47
C LYS A 2 16.75 -0.41 -2.10
N GLY A 3 15.78 -0.99 -1.40
CA GLY A 3 14.97 -2.08 -1.95
C GLY A 3 13.97 -1.58 -3.00
N GLN A 4 13.46 -2.48 -3.85
CA GLN A 4 12.48 -2.12 -4.90
C GLN A 4 11.24 -1.41 -4.33
N LEU A 5 10.67 -1.93 -3.22
CA LEU A 5 9.52 -1.31 -2.56
C LEU A 5 9.84 0.10 -2.05
N GLU A 6 11.03 0.31 -1.50
CA GLU A 6 11.45 1.64 -1.06
C GLU A 6 11.54 2.61 -2.24
N LEU A 7 12.04 2.17 -3.39
CA LEU A 7 12.06 2.99 -4.62
C LEU A 7 10.65 3.31 -5.11
N LEU A 8 9.72 2.35 -5.07
CA LEU A 8 8.32 2.59 -5.41
C LEU A 8 7.69 3.63 -4.48
N ILE A 9 7.82 3.47 -3.17
CA ILE A 9 7.29 4.44 -2.19
C ILE A 9 7.83 5.85 -2.44
N ASN A 10 9.13 5.98 -2.70
CA ASN A 10 9.77 7.27 -3.00
C ASN A 10 9.25 7.93 -4.29
N ASN A 11 8.60 7.16 -5.19
CA ASN A 11 8.10 7.66 -6.47
C ASN A 11 6.57 7.79 -6.51
N LEU A 12 5.86 7.67 -5.38
CA LEU A 12 4.46 8.06 -5.30
C LEU A 12 4.25 9.47 -5.87
N GLY A 13 3.17 9.68 -6.61
CA GLY A 13 2.88 10.91 -7.36
C GLY A 13 3.59 11.01 -8.72
N SER A 14 4.52 10.11 -9.05
CA SER A 14 5.14 10.08 -10.38
C SER A 14 4.19 9.54 -11.45
N SER A 15 4.40 9.95 -12.70
CA SER A 15 3.67 9.37 -13.83
C SER A 15 4.15 7.94 -14.11
N TYR A 16 3.25 7.10 -14.65
CA TYR A 16 3.58 5.77 -15.13
C TYR A 16 4.80 5.75 -16.08
N GLN A 17 4.90 6.71 -17.01
CA GLN A 17 6.05 6.82 -17.91
C GLN A 17 7.38 7.08 -17.18
N THR A 18 7.34 7.78 -16.04
CA THR A 18 8.52 7.99 -15.20
C THR A 18 8.95 6.69 -14.55
N LEU A 19 8.02 5.89 -14.03
CA LEU A 19 8.31 4.58 -13.45
C LEU A 19 8.91 3.61 -14.48
N VAL A 20 8.38 3.60 -15.71
CA VAL A 20 8.93 2.79 -16.82
C VAL A 20 10.37 3.20 -17.13
N ARG A 21 10.65 4.51 -17.24
CA ARG A 21 12.00 5.04 -17.50
C ARG A 21 13.00 4.69 -16.40
N LEU A 22 12.54 4.64 -15.15
CA LEU A 22 13.35 4.25 -14.00
C LEU A 22 13.50 2.73 -13.88
N GLY A 23 12.84 1.94 -14.72
CA GLY A 23 12.83 0.48 -14.66
C GLY A 23 12.13 -0.08 -13.42
N LEU A 24 11.22 0.69 -12.82
CA LEU A 24 10.45 0.27 -11.64
C LEU A 24 9.21 -0.55 -12.02
N VAL A 25 8.70 -0.38 -13.23
CA VAL A 25 7.59 -1.16 -13.82
C VAL A 25 7.89 -1.45 -15.28
N GLU A 26 7.28 -2.50 -15.82
CA GLU A 26 7.43 -2.87 -17.22
C GLU A 26 6.58 -1.98 -18.15
N LYS A 27 6.99 -1.89 -19.41
CA LYS A 27 6.22 -1.16 -20.41
C LYS A 27 4.99 -1.98 -20.82
N HIS A 28 3.83 -1.32 -20.83
CA HIS A 28 2.49 -1.88 -21.14
C HIS A 28 1.93 -2.83 -20.07
N SER A 29 2.40 -2.77 -18.83
CA SER A 29 1.86 -3.59 -17.74
C SER A 29 0.61 -3.02 -17.08
N ILE A 30 0.31 -1.73 -17.31
CA ILE A 30 -0.87 -1.06 -16.73
C ILE A 30 -2.16 -1.55 -17.37
N ARG A 31 -3.16 -1.87 -16.55
CA ARG A 31 -4.49 -2.35 -16.96
C ARG A 31 -5.59 -1.70 -16.12
N ALA A 32 -6.84 -1.81 -16.57
CA ALA A 32 -7.97 -1.47 -15.70
C ALA A 32 -8.07 -2.48 -14.54
N SER A 33 -8.46 -2.00 -13.37
CA SER A 33 -8.79 -2.82 -12.22
C SER A 33 -9.88 -3.84 -12.57
N GLU A 34 -9.75 -5.05 -12.05
CA GLU A 34 -10.76 -6.10 -12.20
C GLU A 34 -11.92 -5.93 -11.19
N TYR A 35 -11.82 -4.97 -10.27
CA TYR A 35 -12.87 -4.66 -9.30
C TYR A 35 -13.96 -3.79 -9.95
N GLU A 36 -15.18 -4.33 -10.00
CA GLU A 36 -16.34 -3.81 -10.76
C GLU A 36 -16.73 -2.35 -10.45
N ASP A 37 -16.35 -1.83 -9.28
CA ASP A 37 -16.78 -0.51 -8.79
C ASP A 37 -15.67 0.57 -8.79
N THR A 38 -14.51 0.28 -9.38
CA THR A 38 -13.39 1.24 -9.38
C THR A 38 -12.88 1.54 -10.79
N ASP A 39 -13.12 2.76 -11.25
CA ASP A 39 -12.39 3.35 -12.38
C ASP A 39 -10.94 3.62 -11.91
N THR A 40 -10.14 2.58 -11.77
CA THR A 40 -8.72 2.68 -11.40
C THR A 40 -7.87 1.88 -12.36
N LEU A 41 -6.63 2.32 -12.54
CA LEU A 41 -5.63 1.59 -13.30
C LEU A 41 -4.68 0.90 -12.32
N GLU A 42 -4.27 -0.33 -12.63
CA GLU A 42 -3.43 -1.13 -11.75
C GLU A 42 -2.28 -1.83 -12.48
N ILE A 43 -1.25 -2.19 -11.71
CA ILE A 43 -0.17 -3.11 -12.07
C ILE A 43 0.05 -4.04 -10.89
N GLU A 44 -0.08 -5.35 -11.08
CA GLU A 44 0.51 -6.33 -10.16
C GLU A 44 2.00 -6.45 -10.48
N SER A 45 2.86 -5.87 -9.64
CA SER A 45 4.30 -5.82 -9.92
C SER A 45 5.00 -7.12 -9.56
N ILE A 46 4.65 -7.69 -8.42
CA ILE A 46 5.06 -9.01 -7.92
C ILE A 46 3.92 -9.57 -7.07
N PRO A 47 3.88 -10.88 -6.76
CA PRO A 47 2.86 -11.48 -5.93
C PRO A 47 2.56 -10.66 -4.66
N GLY A 48 1.29 -10.26 -4.50
CA GLY A 48 0.79 -9.52 -3.35
C GLY A 48 1.22 -8.05 -3.28
N LEU A 49 1.79 -7.49 -4.35
CA LEU A 49 2.12 -6.07 -4.49
C LEU A 49 1.41 -5.48 -5.72
N GLU A 50 0.40 -4.66 -5.46
CA GLU A 50 -0.37 -3.97 -6.48
C GLU A 50 -0.06 -2.46 -6.43
N LEU A 51 0.11 -1.86 -7.60
CA LEU A 51 0.35 -0.44 -7.79
C LEU A 51 -0.88 0.17 -8.47
N ILE A 52 -1.49 1.18 -7.85
CA ILE A 52 -2.71 1.80 -8.33
C ILE A 52 -2.41 3.20 -8.85
N PHE A 53 -3.03 3.54 -9.97
CA PHE A 53 -2.85 4.77 -10.70
C PHE A 53 -4.20 5.45 -10.95
N GLU A 54 -4.15 6.77 -10.93
CA GLU A 54 -5.27 7.64 -11.32
C GLU A 54 -5.50 7.50 -12.84
N PRO A 55 -6.74 7.26 -13.29
CA PRO A 55 -7.02 6.94 -14.70
C PRO A 55 -6.64 8.02 -15.70
N ASP A 56 -6.94 9.29 -15.41
CA ASP A 56 -6.85 10.36 -16.40
C ASP A 56 -5.39 10.77 -16.66
N SER A 57 -4.59 10.83 -15.60
CA SER A 57 -3.19 11.28 -15.63
C SER A 57 -2.18 10.14 -15.58
N CYS A 58 -2.63 8.90 -15.30
CA CYS A 58 -1.76 7.76 -15.01
C CYS A 58 -0.72 8.09 -13.91
N ARG A 59 -1.13 8.90 -12.94
CA ARG A 59 -0.34 9.24 -11.77
C ARG A 59 -0.34 8.07 -10.80
N PHE A 60 0.81 7.70 -10.27
CA PHE A 60 0.95 6.62 -9.31
C PHE A 60 0.50 7.08 -7.92
N GLU A 61 -0.54 6.48 -7.37
CA GLU A 61 -1.21 7.02 -6.17
C GLU A 61 -1.17 6.09 -4.97
N THR A 62 -1.29 4.78 -5.18
CA THR A 62 -1.39 3.85 -4.06
C THR A 62 -0.55 2.59 -4.29
N ILE A 63 0.07 2.12 -3.22
CA ILE A 63 0.71 0.81 -3.13
C ILE A 63 -0.11 -0.04 -2.18
N TYR A 64 -0.59 -1.19 -2.67
CA TYR A 64 -1.28 -2.19 -1.88
C TYR A 64 -0.36 -3.39 -1.65
N ILE A 65 -0.19 -3.81 -0.41
CA ILE A 65 0.69 -4.92 -0.01
C ILE A 65 -0.11 -5.92 0.81
N ARG A 66 -0.30 -7.12 0.29
CA ARG A 66 -0.97 -8.23 0.96
C ARG A 66 0.04 -9.07 1.72
N LEU A 67 -0.01 -9.06 3.05
CA LEU A 67 0.93 -9.76 3.91
C LEU A 67 0.41 -11.12 4.38
N ARG A 68 -0.91 -11.24 4.53
CA ARG A 68 -1.57 -12.46 5.02
C ARG A 68 -2.88 -12.65 4.30
N ASN A 69 -3.22 -13.91 4.06
CA ASN A 69 -4.48 -14.30 3.47
C ASN A 69 -5.54 -14.43 4.56
N ASP A 70 -6.78 -14.14 4.16
CA ASP A 70 -7.95 -14.67 4.83
C ASP A 70 -7.93 -16.21 4.66
N PRO A 71 -8.25 -17.01 5.69
CA PRO A 71 -8.35 -18.47 5.55
C PRO A 71 -9.18 -18.95 4.35
N ASP A 72 -10.13 -18.16 3.85
CA ASP A 72 -10.97 -18.50 2.69
C ASP A 72 -10.50 -17.87 1.36
N CYS A 73 -9.32 -17.26 1.31
CA CYS A 73 -8.83 -16.52 0.15
C CYS A 73 -7.40 -16.95 -0.23
N ASP A 74 -7.22 -17.52 -1.43
CA ASP A 74 -5.91 -17.98 -1.93
C ASP A 74 -5.23 -16.94 -2.83
N LEU A 75 -5.21 -15.68 -2.39
CA LEU A 75 -4.54 -14.62 -3.14
C LEU A 75 -3.02 -14.64 -2.91
N PRO A 76 -2.22 -14.14 -3.86
CA PRO A 76 -0.78 -14.11 -3.70
C PRO A 76 -0.34 -13.18 -2.56
N LEU A 77 0.68 -13.60 -1.81
CA LEU A 77 1.24 -12.87 -0.68
C LEU A 77 2.59 -12.24 -0.99
N TYR A 78 2.79 -11.03 -0.50
CA TYR A 78 4.05 -10.33 -0.53
C TYR A 78 5.05 -10.98 0.44
N SER A 79 6.20 -11.40 -0.08
CA SER A 79 7.23 -12.12 0.69
C SER A 79 8.57 -11.38 0.76
N ALA A 80 8.72 -10.27 0.04
CA ALA A 80 9.95 -9.50 0.08
C ALA A 80 10.06 -8.68 1.39
N PRO A 81 11.28 -8.28 1.80
CA PRO A 81 11.46 -7.48 3.00
C PRO A 81 10.83 -6.09 2.87
N LEU A 82 10.07 -5.68 3.89
CA LEU A 82 9.59 -4.31 4.01
C LEU A 82 10.74 -3.36 4.39
N PRO A 83 10.76 -2.10 3.90
CA PRO A 83 11.73 -1.10 4.35
C PRO A 83 11.45 -0.67 5.80
N LYS A 84 12.43 -0.05 6.47
CA LYS A 84 12.19 0.60 7.77
C LYS A 84 11.36 1.89 7.59
N PRO A 85 10.44 2.23 8.52
CA PRO A 85 10.10 1.49 9.74
C PRO A 85 9.05 0.38 9.51
N LEU A 86 8.56 0.17 8.29
CA LEU A 86 7.48 -0.79 7.99
C LEU A 86 7.80 -2.23 8.41
N CYS A 87 9.07 -2.64 8.37
CA CYS A 87 9.49 -3.96 8.86
C CYS A 87 9.31 -4.18 10.36
N LEU A 88 9.02 -3.13 11.14
CA LEU A 88 8.77 -3.22 12.59
C LEU A 88 7.27 -3.44 12.91
N ILE A 89 6.41 -3.37 11.90
CA ILE A 89 4.95 -3.44 12.04
C ILE A 89 4.54 -4.92 12.12
N ASN A 90 4.40 -5.43 13.35
CA ASN A 90 4.05 -6.84 13.60
C ASN A 90 2.61 -7.04 14.09
N ASN A 91 2.12 -6.13 14.94
CA ASN A 91 0.78 -6.12 15.49
C ASN A 91 0.39 -4.69 15.85
N ARG A 92 -0.91 -4.43 16.00
CA ARG A 92 -1.45 -3.10 16.26
C ARG A 92 -0.78 -2.38 17.44
N HIS A 93 -0.49 -3.07 18.54
CA HIS A 93 0.16 -2.47 19.71
C HIS A 93 1.62 -2.08 19.43
N ALA A 94 2.40 -2.98 18.80
CA ALA A 94 3.76 -2.70 18.40
C ALA A 94 3.84 -1.56 17.37
N THR A 95 2.91 -1.52 16.43
CA THR A 95 2.77 -0.41 15.47
C THR A 95 2.63 0.91 16.19
N ILE A 96 1.69 1.03 17.14
CA ILE A 96 1.46 2.28 17.88
C ILE A 96 2.70 2.70 18.66
N ASN A 97 3.44 1.74 19.24
CA ASN A 97 4.68 2.03 19.95
C ASN A 97 5.79 2.54 19.01
N HIS A 98 5.83 2.07 17.75
CA HIS A 98 6.87 2.44 16.78
C HIS A 98 6.53 3.69 15.97
N LEU A 99 5.26 3.90 15.64
CA LEU A 99 4.79 4.98 14.75
C LEU A 99 4.08 6.10 15.51
N GLY A 100 3.79 5.91 16.80
CA GLY A 100 2.95 6.80 17.58
C GLY A 100 1.46 6.51 17.41
N GLY A 101 0.61 7.43 17.89
CA GLY A 101 -0.84 7.32 17.73
C GLY A 101 -1.28 7.48 16.26
N PRO A 102 -2.28 6.74 15.79
CA PRO A 102 -2.82 6.91 14.45
C PRO A 102 -3.52 8.27 14.29
N LEU A 103 -3.48 8.81 13.07
CA LEU A 103 -4.27 9.97 12.67
C LEU A 103 -5.77 9.63 12.63
N TYR A 104 -6.08 8.39 12.28
CA TYR A 104 -7.43 7.87 12.21
C TYR A 104 -7.44 6.39 12.58
N SER A 105 -8.42 6.00 13.40
CA SER A 105 -8.77 4.60 13.64
C SER A 105 -10.23 4.39 13.29
N GLY A 106 -10.52 3.34 12.55
CA GLY A 106 -11.88 2.97 12.16
C GLY A 106 -12.10 1.47 12.26
N GLU A 107 -13.35 1.08 12.36
CA GLU A 107 -13.77 -0.29 12.09
C GLU A 107 -13.71 -0.50 10.58
N ALA A 108 -13.18 -1.64 10.16
CA ALA A 108 -13.20 -2.02 8.77
C ALA A 108 -14.38 -2.97 8.53
N ASP A 109 -14.78 -3.08 7.27
CA ASP A 109 -16.03 -3.68 6.85
C ASP A 109 -16.23 -5.11 7.40
N PRO A 110 -17.32 -5.37 8.18
CA PRO A 110 -17.59 -6.69 8.76
C PRO A 110 -17.82 -7.78 7.72
N THR A 111 -18.09 -7.44 6.45
CA THR A 111 -18.28 -8.42 5.37
C THR A 111 -16.97 -9.00 4.83
N ASN A 112 -15.85 -8.31 5.01
CA ASN A 112 -14.54 -8.69 4.46
C ASN A 112 -13.52 -9.13 5.54
N GLN A 113 -13.99 -9.45 6.76
CA GLN A 113 -13.18 -9.91 7.90
C GLN A 113 -12.02 -8.98 8.31
N ILE A 114 -11.97 -7.76 7.77
CA ILE A 114 -11.09 -6.72 8.26
C ILE A 114 -11.78 -6.09 9.45
N LEU A 115 -11.23 -6.26 10.65
CA LEU A 115 -11.89 -5.77 11.88
C LEU A 115 -11.57 -4.32 12.18
N ALA A 116 -10.37 -3.88 11.82
CA ALA A 116 -9.90 -2.55 12.15
C ALA A 116 -8.98 -2.01 11.07
N ARG A 117 -8.98 -0.68 10.96
CA ARG A 117 -8.02 0.08 10.18
C ARG A 117 -7.42 1.16 11.07
N ASP A 118 -6.10 1.31 11.01
CA ASP A 118 -5.42 2.49 11.51
C ASP A 118 -4.68 3.19 10.37
N THR A 119 -4.77 4.51 10.31
CA THR A 119 -4.05 5.35 9.34
C THR A 119 -3.05 6.24 10.06
N PHE A 120 -1.83 6.28 9.57
CA PHE A 120 -0.71 7.07 10.07
C PHE A 120 -0.17 7.98 8.96
N GLN A 121 0.55 9.03 9.33
CA GLN A 121 1.44 9.70 8.40
C GLN A 121 2.58 8.74 8.05
N LEU A 122 2.92 8.58 6.76
CA LEU A 122 4.10 7.80 6.41
C LEU A 122 5.37 8.51 6.89
N ASP A 123 6.37 7.72 7.28
CA ASP A 123 7.70 8.24 7.63
C ASP A 123 8.23 9.16 6.52
N GLN A 124 8.61 10.38 6.90
CA GLN A 124 9.04 11.42 5.96
C GLN A 124 10.31 11.04 5.19
N HIS A 125 11.12 10.11 5.71
CA HIS A 125 12.27 9.58 5.00
C HIS A 125 11.89 8.63 3.85
N LEU A 126 10.68 8.05 3.89
CA LEU A 126 10.13 7.22 2.83
C LEU A 126 9.37 8.05 1.80
N HIS A 127 8.45 8.91 2.24
CA HIS A 127 7.74 9.86 1.39
C HIS A 127 7.05 10.94 2.23
N HIS A 128 7.21 12.22 1.85
CA HIS A 128 6.72 13.36 2.65
C HIS A 128 5.21 13.59 2.54
N ALA A 129 4.59 13.22 1.42
CA ALA A 129 3.17 13.45 1.12
C ALA A 129 2.40 12.14 0.98
N ALA A 130 2.62 11.17 1.86
CA ALA A 130 1.90 9.89 1.83
C ALA A 130 1.40 9.49 3.22
N SER A 131 0.32 8.71 3.23
CA SER A 131 -0.22 8.05 4.40
C SER A 131 0.10 6.56 4.39
N LEU A 132 0.08 5.95 5.56
CA LEU A 132 0.19 4.52 5.79
C LEU A 132 -1.09 4.04 6.45
N SER A 133 -1.89 3.23 5.77
CA SER A 133 -3.05 2.55 6.35
C SER A 133 -2.73 1.08 6.58
N LEU A 134 -3.04 0.59 7.78
CA LEU A 134 -2.90 -0.80 8.17
C LEU A 134 -4.29 -1.38 8.40
N TYR A 135 -4.58 -2.49 7.72
CA TYR A 135 -5.82 -3.22 7.84
C TYR A 135 -5.53 -4.50 8.62
N TYR A 136 -6.25 -4.70 9.72
CA TYR A 136 -5.98 -5.76 10.67
C TYR A 136 -7.02 -6.88 10.57
N GLY A 137 -6.54 -8.12 10.67
CA GLY A 137 -7.40 -9.29 10.89
C GLY A 137 -7.84 -9.41 12.35
N ALA A 138 -8.56 -10.50 12.65
CA ALA A 138 -9.09 -10.76 13.99
C ALA A 138 -8.02 -10.89 15.09
N ASP A 139 -6.80 -11.29 14.73
CA ASP A 139 -5.67 -11.38 15.66
C ASP A 139 -4.92 -10.04 15.84
N LEU A 140 -5.47 -8.94 15.33
CA LEU A 140 -4.90 -7.57 15.37
C LEU A 140 -3.50 -7.48 14.77
N LYS A 141 -3.14 -8.41 13.89
CA LYS A 141 -1.95 -8.29 13.05
C LYS A 141 -2.35 -7.72 11.69
N PRO A 142 -1.48 -6.93 11.05
CA PRO A 142 -1.75 -6.40 9.73
C PRO A 142 -1.87 -7.54 8.71
N ASN A 143 -3.00 -7.56 7.99
CA ASN A 143 -3.18 -8.40 6.82
C ASN A 143 -2.76 -7.65 5.55
N THR A 144 -3.03 -6.36 5.53
CA THR A 144 -2.74 -5.48 4.39
C THR A 144 -2.08 -4.19 4.86
N ILE A 145 -1.08 -3.75 4.10
CA ILE A 145 -0.54 -2.39 4.14
C ILE A 145 -1.00 -1.65 2.89
N VAL A 146 -1.54 -0.44 3.06
CA VAL A 146 -1.84 0.47 1.96
C VAL A 146 -1.06 1.76 2.18
N ILE A 147 -0.26 2.16 1.20
CA ILE A 147 0.47 3.42 1.20
C ILE A 147 -0.13 4.28 0.09
N SER A 148 -0.76 5.39 0.47
CA SER A 148 -1.46 6.26 -0.47
C SER A 148 -0.86 7.65 -0.44
N LEU A 149 -0.66 8.22 -1.61
CA LEU A 149 -0.38 9.64 -1.77
C LEU A 149 -1.50 10.42 -1.07
N LEU A 150 -1.12 11.38 -0.24
CA LEU A 150 -2.08 12.34 0.29
C LEU A 150 -2.40 13.31 -0.85
N ASP A 151 -3.68 13.46 -1.18
CA ASP A 151 -4.10 14.41 -2.20
C ASP A 151 -3.49 15.77 -1.92
N ALA A 152 -2.67 16.25 -2.85
CA ALA A 152 -2.20 17.63 -2.88
C ALA A 152 -3.31 18.54 -3.40
N SER A 153 -4.50 18.48 -2.79
CA SER A 153 -5.49 19.53 -2.93
C SER A 153 -5.16 20.61 -1.89
N ILE A 154 -4.14 21.43 -2.17
CA ILE A 154 -3.92 22.74 -1.56
C ILE A 154 -3.86 23.78 -2.67
#